data_AF-A0A2G2L2U4-F1
#
_entry.id   AF-A0A2G2L2U4-F1
#
_cell.length_a   1.000
_cell.length_b   1.000
_cell.length_c   1.000
_cell.angle_alpha   90.00
_cell.angle_beta   90.00
_cell.angle_gamma   90.00
#
_symmetry.space_group_name_H-M   'P 1'
#
loop_
_entity.id
_entity.type
_entity.pdbx_description
1 polymer ?
#
loop_
_entity_poly.entity_id
_entity_poly.type
_entity_poly.pdbx_seq_one_letter_code
_entity_poly.pdbx_strand_id
1 'polypeptide(L)' 'MVNALSNTVLIQADVTANDAEDKALMKHYKVRGLPSILFVDKNGNESQRLRAVGFEEADIFLQRIKAAL' A
#
# COMPACT_ATOMS: atom_id res chain seq x y z
N MET A 1 -21.78 4.79 -6.04
CA MET A 1 -20.79 3.72 -5.79
C MET A 1 -19.40 4.32 -5.93
N VAL A 2 -18.48 3.98 -5.02
CA VAL A 2 -17.08 4.45 -5.08
C VAL A 2 -16.29 3.42 -5.90
N ASN A 3 -15.81 3.82 -7.08
CA ASN A 3 -15.08 2.94 -8.02
C ASN A 3 -13.61 3.36 -8.17
N ALA A 4 -13.02 4.04 -7.18
CA ALA A 4 -11.71 4.70 -7.32
C ALA A 4 -10.54 3.75 -7.65
N LEU A 5 -10.66 2.47 -7.27
CA LEU A 5 -9.64 1.44 -7.51
C LEU A 5 -9.94 0.57 -8.74
N SER A 6 -10.99 0.84 -9.52
CA SER A 6 -11.43 -0.05 -10.61
C SER A 6 -10.38 -0.27 -11.70
N ASN A 7 -9.41 0.64 -11.81
CA ASN A 7 -8.32 0.60 -12.78
C ASN A 7 -6.95 0.30 -12.13
N THR A 8 -6.96 -0.29 -10.93
CA THR A 8 -5.75 -0.60 -10.16
C THR A 8 -5.65 -2.11 -9.94
N VAL A 9 -4.42 -2.64 -9.93
CA VAL A 9 -4.17 -4.01 -9.49
C VAL A 9 -4.05 -4.03 -7.97
N LEU A 10 -4.89 -4.82 -7.31
CA LEU A 10 -4.86 -4.99 -5.86
C LEU A 10 -4.05 -6.22 -5.49
N ILE A 11 -3.02 -6.02 -4.67
CA ILE A 11 -2.16 -7.09 -4.14
C ILE A 11 -2.18 -6.99 -2.62
N GLN A 12 -2.40 -8.11 -1.96
CA GLN A 12 -2.30 -8.24 -0.51
C GLN A 12 -1.22 -9.26 -0.19
N ALA A 13 -0.24 -8.86 0.62
CA ALA A 13 0.73 -9.76 1.22
C ALA A 13 0.32 -10.01 2.67
N ASP A 14 0.03 -11.26 3.01
CA ASP A 14 -0.14 -11.68 4.40
C ASP A 14 1.23 -12.05 4.97
N VAL A 15 1.74 -11.22 5.87
CA VAL A 15 3.05 -11.37 6.51
C VAL A 15 2.92 -11.87 7.96
N THR A 16 1.81 -12.54 8.29
CA THR A 16 1.53 -13.03 9.65
C THR A 16 2.59 -14.02 10.15
N ALA A 17 3.17 -14.82 9.25
CA ALA A 17 4.22 -15.78 9.60
C ALA A 17 5.53 -15.09 10.03
N ASN A 18 5.80 -13.89 9.51
CA ASN A 18 6.99 -13.09 9.78
C ASN A 18 8.28 -13.89 9.50
N ASP A 19 8.27 -14.66 8.42
CA ASP A 19 9.38 -15.49 8.00
C ASP A 19 10.48 -14.67 7.27
N ALA A 20 11.43 -15.37 6.64
CA ALA A 20 12.53 -14.69 5.95
C ALA A 20 12.06 -13.89 4.72
N GLU A 21 11.05 -14.38 4.00
CA GLU A 21 10.51 -13.73 2.80
C GLU A 21 9.68 -12.50 3.19
N ASP A 22 8.84 -12.63 4.21
CA ASP A 22 8.06 -11.53 4.79
C ASP A 22 8.98 -10.38 5.24
N LYS A 23 10.03 -10.71 6.00
CA LYS A 23 11.02 -9.74 6.47
C LYS A 23 11.77 -9.09 5.32
N ALA A 24 12.08 -9.85 4.26
CA ALA A 24 12.74 -9.33 3.07
C ALA A 24 11.83 -8.35 2.32
N LEU A 25 10.54 -8.69 2.14
CA LEU A 25 9.53 -7.84 1.53
C LEU A 25 9.35 -6.53 2.32
N MET A 26 9.13 -6.64 3.64
CA MET A 26 8.99 -5.48 4.51
C MET A 26 10.23 -4.59 4.48
N LYS A 27 11.44 -5.18 4.50
CA LYS A 27 12.69 -4.44 4.41
C LYS A 27 12.86 -3.74 3.06
N HIS A 28 12.54 -4.41 1.96
CA HIS A 28 12.62 -3.86 0.61
C HIS A 28 11.78 -2.58 0.50
N TYR A 29 10.53 -2.66 0.94
CA TYR A 29 9.62 -1.52 0.97
C TYR A 29 9.79 -0.62 2.20
N LYS A 30 10.75 -0.86 3.09
CA LYS A 30 10.97 -0.08 4.32
C LYS A 30 9.68 0.04 5.16
N VAL A 31 8.87 -1.01 5.21
CA VAL A 31 7.67 -1.10 6.07
C VAL A 31 8.12 -1.39 7.50
N ARG A 32 7.78 -0.49 8.43
CA ARG A 32 8.17 -0.60 9.85
C ARG A 32 7.06 -1.13 10.75
N GLY A 33 5.82 -1.14 10.26
CA GLY A 33 4.65 -1.56 11.04
C GLY A 33 3.43 -1.74 10.14
N LEU A 34 2.49 -2.53 10.63
CA LEU A 34 1.21 -2.79 9.98
C LEU A 34 0.08 -2.05 10.72
N PRO A 35 -1.05 -1.76 10.05
CA PRO A 35 -1.26 -1.91 8.61
C PRO A 35 -0.46 -0.88 7.80
N SER A 36 -0.02 -1.27 6.59
CA SER A 36 0.63 -0.39 5.61
C SER A 36 0.06 -0.65 4.23
N ILE A 37 -0.42 0.39 3.56
CA ILE A 37 -0.88 0.32 2.15
C ILE A 37 0.06 1.17 1.29
N LEU A 38 0.61 0.54 0.26
CA LEU A 38 1.59 1.13 -0.64
C LEU A 38 0.96 1.38 -2.00
N PHE A 39 1.40 2.46 -2.65
CA PHE A 39 0.99 2.81 -4.01
C PHE A 39 2.20 2.67 -4.93
N VAL A 40 2.10 1.75 -5.89
CA VAL A 40 3.19 1.39 -6.81
C VAL A 40 2.76 1.72 -8.24
N ASP A 41 3.59 2.44 -8.97
CA ASP A 41 3.32 2.80 -10.37
C ASP A 41 3.53 1.60 -11.32
N LYS A 42 3.15 1.77 -12.58
CA LYS A 42 3.31 0.75 -13.63
C LYS A 42 4.76 0.33 -13.92
N ASN A 43 5.74 1.10 -13.43
CA ASN A 43 7.16 0.81 -13.57
C ASN A 43 7.73 0.10 -12.32
N GLY A 44 6.89 -0.17 -11.31
CA GLY A 44 7.29 -0.80 -10.06
C GLY A 44 7.82 0.17 -8.99
N ASN A 45 7.68 1.49 -9.18
CA ASN A 45 8.16 2.47 -8.21
C ASN A 45 7.08 2.82 -7.18
N GLU A 46 7.43 2.73 -5.90
CA GLU A 46 6.54 3.16 -4.81
C GLU A 46 6.55 4.68 -4.63
N SER A 47 5.35 5.28 -4.50
CA SER A 47 5.21 6.65 -3.97
C SER A 47 5.15 6.64 -2.44
N GLN A 48 6.30 6.71 -1.76
CA GLN A 48 6.38 6.68 -0.29
C GLN A 48 5.60 7.81 0.39
N ARG A 49 5.46 8.98 -0.26
CA ARG A 49 4.65 10.09 0.26
C ARG A 49 3.16 9.76 0.35
N LEU A 50 2.70 8.83 -0.47
CA LEU A 50 1.31 8.41 -0.51
C LEU A 50 1.06 7.17 0.35
N ARG A 51 2.06 6.58 1.00
CA ARG A 51 1.84 5.42 1.86
C ARG A 51 0.82 5.73 2.96
N ALA A 52 -0.18 4.87 3.12
CA ALA A 52 -1.05 4.89 4.28
C ALA A 52 -0.44 3.99 5.37
N VAL A 53 -0.35 4.51 6.59
CA VAL A 53 0.19 3.79 7.75
C VAL A 53 -0.84 3.90 8.88
N GLY A 54 -1.25 2.76 9.43
CA GLY A 54 -2.35 2.73 10.39
C GLY A 54 -3.72 2.86 9.72
N PHE A 55 -4.74 3.04 10.54
CA PHE A 55 -6.11 3.26 10.08
C PHE A 55 -6.31 4.71 9.62
N GLU A 56 -7.02 4.93 8.51
CA GLU A 56 -7.49 6.24 8.07
C GLU A 56 -8.93 6.15 7.54
N GLU A 57 -9.65 7.26 7.62
CA GLU A 57 -11.04 7.37 7.16
C GLU A 57 -11.14 7.25 5.63
N ALA A 58 -12.30 6.78 5.15
CA ALA A 58 -12.52 6.51 3.73
C ALA A 58 -12.27 7.73 2.82
N ASP A 59 -12.65 8.93 3.27
CA ASP A 59 -12.45 10.17 2.50
C ASP A 59 -10.97 10.53 2.35
N ILE A 60 -10.14 10.25 3.37
CA ILE A 60 -8.70 10.46 3.33
C ILE A 60 -8.07 9.45 2.37
N PHE A 61 -8.45 8.18 2.50
CA PHE A 61 -7.96 7.13 1.60
C PHE A 61 -8.35 7.38 0.15
N LEU A 62 -9.55 7.91 -0.10
CA LEU A 62 -9.99 8.28 -1.45
C LEU A 62 -9.15 9.41 -2.06
N GLN A 63 -8.75 10.42 -1.27
CA GLN A 63 -7.85 11.47 -1.74
C GLN A 63 -6.47 10.92 -2.10
N ARG A 64 -5.98 9.97 -1.30
CA ARG A 64 -4.71 9.28 -1.53
C ARG A 64 -4.71 8.46 -2.82
N ILE A 65 -5.79 7.70 -3.08
CA ILE A 65 -5.97 6.98 -4.34
C ILE A 65 -5.94 7.96 -5.52
N LYS A 66 -6.68 9.07 -5.45
CA LYS A 66 -6.71 10.08 -6.53
C LYS A 66 -5.34 10.71 -6.79
N ALA A 67 -4.50 10.87 -5.76
CA ALA A 67 -3.15 11.40 -5.91
C ALA A 67 -2.13 10.37 -6.46
N ALA A 68 -2.49 9.08 -6.45
CA ALA A 68 -1.63 7.99 -6.93
C ALA A 68 -1.91 7.57 -8.39
N LEU A 69 -3.04 8.00 -8.95
CA LEU A 69 -3.43 7.82 -10.36
C LEU A 69 -2.78 8.88 -11.24
#